data_AF-A0A0F8ZLT7-F1
#
_entry.id   AF-A0A0F8ZLT7-F1
#
_cell.length_a   1.000
_cell.length_b   1.000
_cell.length_c   1.000
_cell.angle_alpha   90.00
_cell.angle_beta   90.00
_cell.angle_gamma   90.00
#
_symmetry.space_group_name_H-M   'P 1'
#
loop_
_entity.id
_entity.type
_entity.pdbx_description
1 polymer ?
#
loop_
_entity_poly.entity_id
_entity_poly.type
_entity_poly.pdbx_seq_one_letter_code
_entity_poly.pdbx_strand_id
1 'polypeptide(L)'
;MGAEVERSKVPAYICVVDTEGLGVLNAYAGDKISADKVVKTLNEQKVAEKVKHRKLIIPGLLPIFRAEIEDTSEWKEVIIGPENAREIPAFLTSSW
;
A
#
# COMPACT_ATOMS: atom_id res chain seq x y z
N MET A 1 -0.70 -10.12 7.24
CA MET A 1 -0.09 -8.81 6.95
C MET A 1 0.37 -8.06 8.20
N GLY A 2 -0.50 -7.73 9.17
CA GLY A 2 -0.08 -7.04 10.41
C GLY A 2 1.05 -7.76 11.15
N ALA A 3 0.89 -9.07 11.36
CA ALA A 3 1.90 -9.90 12.01
C ALA A 3 3.25 -9.94 11.26
N GLU A 4 3.27 -9.84 9.92
CA GLU A 4 4.51 -9.77 9.13
C GLU A 4 5.22 -8.42 9.28
N VAL A 5 4.48 -7.32 9.28
CA VAL A 5 5.04 -5.99 9.52
C VAL A 5 5.64 -5.92 10.94
N GLU A 6 4.96 -6.45 11.94
CA GLU A 6 5.48 -6.55 13.30
C GLU A 6 6.77 -7.39 13.37
N ARG A 7 6.80 -8.53 12.65
CA ARG A 7 8.00 -9.38 12.56
C ARG A 7 9.19 -8.70 11.89
N SER A 8 8.97 -7.72 11.01
CA SER A 8 10.05 -6.96 10.37
C SER A 8 10.85 -6.11 11.35
N LYS A 9 10.24 -5.73 12.49
CA LYS A 9 10.77 -4.73 13.43
C LYS A 9 11.03 -3.34 12.81
N VAL A 10 10.51 -3.09 11.61
CA VAL A 10 10.53 -1.77 10.98
C VAL A 10 9.21 -1.07 11.32
N PRO A 11 9.23 0.10 11.99
CA PRO A 11 8.02 0.84 12.28
C PRO A 11 7.39 1.33 10.97
N ALA A 12 6.17 0.90 10.70
CA ALA A 12 5.45 1.22 9.47
C ALA A 12 3.97 1.50 9.76
N TYR A 13 3.36 2.32 8.92
CA TYR A 13 1.92 2.49 8.88
C TYR A 13 1.31 1.52 7.87
N ILE A 14 0.20 0.88 8.24
CA ILE A 14 -0.60 0.06 7.33
C ILE A 14 -1.89 0.82 7.04
N CYS A 15 -2.12 1.15 5.77
CA CYS A 15 -3.35 1.77 5.32
C CYS A 15 -4.29 0.70 4.77
N VAL A 16 -5.43 0.52 5.43
CA VAL A 16 -6.43 -0.46 5.02
C VAL A 16 -7.46 0.21 4.12
N VAL A 17 -7.53 -0.22 2.87
CA VAL A 17 -8.61 0.19 1.94
C VAL A 17 -9.80 -0.73 2.18
N ASP A 18 -10.98 -0.15 2.36
CA ASP A 18 -12.20 -0.94 2.53
C ASP A 18 -12.60 -1.62 1.21
N THR A 19 -12.40 -2.93 1.15
CA THR A 19 -12.74 -3.80 0.02
C THR A 19 -13.92 -4.74 0.34
N GLU A 20 -14.72 -4.41 1.36
CA GLU A 20 -15.83 -5.26 1.84
C GLU A 20 -15.37 -6.66 2.30
N GLY A 21 -14.14 -6.74 2.82
CA GLY A 21 -13.56 -7.98 3.32
C GLY A 21 -12.96 -8.89 2.23
N LEU A 22 -12.89 -8.44 0.98
CA LEU A 22 -12.27 -9.20 -0.11
C LEU A 22 -10.73 -9.12 -0.08
N GLY A 23 -10.08 -10.24 -0.43
CA GLY A 23 -8.65 -10.26 -0.70
C GLY A 23 -8.27 -9.45 -1.94
N VAL A 24 -7.00 -9.05 -2.07
CA VAL A 24 -6.51 -8.08 -3.06
C VAL A 24 -6.96 -8.38 -4.50
N LEU A 25 -6.76 -9.60 -4.99
CA LEU A 25 -7.13 -9.97 -6.36
C LEU A 25 -8.65 -9.99 -6.59
N ASN A 26 -9.41 -10.48 -5.61
CA ASN A 26 -10.87 -10.52 -5.69
C ASN A 26 -11.45 -9.11 -5.61
N ALA A 27 -10.87 -8.24 -4.79
CA ALA A 27 -11.24 -6.84 -4.71
C ALA A 27 -10.99 -6.12 -6.04
N TYR A 28 -9.85 -6.40 -6.69
CA TYR A 28 -9.54 -5.82 -7.99
C TYR A 28 -10.47 -6.34 -9.10
N ALA A 29 -10.69 -7.66 -9.17
CA ALA A 29 -11.61 -8.26 -10.14
C ALA A 29 -13.07 -7.81 -9.95
N GLY A 30 -13.46 -7.49 -8.71
CA GLY A 30 -14.79 -6.99 -8.36
C GLY A 30 -14.95 -5.47 -8.38
N ASP A 31 -13.98 -4.73 -8.92
CA ASP A 31 -13.96 -3.26 -8.97
C ASP A 31 -14.07 -2.59 -7.58
N LYS A 32 -13.66 -3.30 -6.54
CA LYS A 32 -13.70 -2.82 -5.14
C LYS A 32 -12.41 -2.12 -4.72
N ILE A 33 -11.37 -2.15 -5.54
CA ILE A 33 -10.13 -1.41 -5.34
C ILE A 33 -9.62 -0.84 -6.67
N SER A 34 -9.21 0.43 -6.64
CA SER A 34 -8.63 1.18 -7.76
C SER A 34 -7.55 2.11 -7.23
N ALA A 35 -6.71 2.68 -8.11
CA ALA A 35 -5.70 3.65 -7.69
C ALA A 35 -6.36 4.92 -7.11
N ASP A 36 -7.42 5.46 -7.73
CA ASP A 36 -8.25 6.52 -7.14
C ASP A 36 -8.72 6.20 -5.71
N LYS A 37 -9.29 5.00 -5.50
CA LYS A 37 -9.79 4.60 -4.17
C LYS A 37 -8.67 4.50 -3.14
N VAL A 38 -7.47 4.06 -3.55
CA VAL A 38 -6.28 4.05 -2.70
C VAL A 38 -5.91 5.48 -2.30
N VAL A 39 -5.82 6.42 -3.25
CA VAL A 39 -5.50 7.83 -2.98
C VAL A 39 -6.53 8.47 -2.05
N LYS A 40 -7.81 8.25 -2.31
CA LYS A 40 -8.90 8.73 -1.45
C LYS A 40 -8.77 8.20 -0.02
N THR A 41 -8.48 6.90 0.13
CA THR A 41 -8.28 6.28 1.44
C THR A 41 -7.09 6.89 2.18
N LEU A 42 -5.97 7.16 1.50
CA LEU A 42 -4.79 7.81 2.11
C LEU A 42 -5.12 9.21 2.65
N ASN A 43 -5.94 9.97 1.92
CA ASN A 43 -6.41 11.29 2.32
C ASN A 43 -7.38 11.20 3.52
N GLU A 44 -8.37 10.30 3.47
CA GLU A 44 -9.32 10.07 4.56
C GLU A 44 -8.63 9.63 5.86
N GLN A 45 -7.59 8.81 5.75
CA GLN A 45 -6.77 8.36 6.89
C GLN A 45 -5.71 9.37 7.34
N LYS A 46 -5.62 10.52 6.66
CA LYS A 46 -4.70 11.62 6.97
C LYS A 46 -3.25 11.17 7.07
N VAL A 47 -2.83 10.27 6.19
CA VAL A 47 -1.50 9.61 6.27
C VAL A 47 -0.39 10.64 6.03
N ALA A 48 -0.64 11.62 5.17
CA ALA A 48 0.25 12.75 4.88
C ALA A 48 0.67 13.55 6.12
N GLU A 49 -0.15 13.56 7.19
CA GLU A 49 0.13 14.24 8.47
C GLU A 49 0.93 13.35 9.43
N LYS A 50 0.98 12.03 9.19
CA LYS A 50 1.64 11.03 10.05
C LYS A 50 3.10 10.78 9.65
N VAL A 51 3.48 11.10 8.42
CA VAL A 51 4.83 10.86 7.89
C VAL A 51 5.41 12.10 7.20
N LYS A 52 6.73 12.28 7.32
CA LYS A 52 7.47 13.38 6.68
C LYS A 52 7.83 13.13 5.21
N HIS A 53 7.73 11.88 4.75
CA HIS A 53 8.02 11.48 3.37
C HIS A 53 6.73 11.33 2.55
N ARG A 54 6.90 11.11 1.23
CA ARG A 54 5.82 10.78 0.29
C ARG A 54 6.07 9.49 -0.49
N LYS A 55 6.73 8.55 0.20
CA LYS A 55 6.90 7.16 -0.24
C LYS A 55 5.71 6.30 0.14
N LEU A 56 5.16 5.57 -0.83
CA LEU A 56 4.05 4.63 -0.65
C LEU A 56 4.48 3.24 -1.14
N ILE A 57 4.23 2.20 -0.34
CA ILE A 57 4.39 0.81 -0.79
C ILE A 57 3.02 0.27 -1.17
N ILE A 58 2.87 -0.23 -2.40
CA ILE A 58 1.64 -0.89 -2.85
C ILE A 58 1.85 -2.42 -2.97
N PRO A 59 0.79 -3.24 -2.90
CA PRO A 59 0.92 -4.68 -3.07
C PRO A 59 1.55 -5.06 -4.41
N GLY A 60 2.43 -6.07 -4.43
CA GLY A 60 3.05 -6.57 -5.66
C GLY A 60 2.06 -7.11 -6.69
N LEU A 61 0.85 -7.43 -6.25
CA LEU A 61 -0.27 -7.90 -7.09
C LEU A 61 -0.94 -6.78 -7.89
N LEU A 62 -0.66 -5.50 -7.58
CA LEU A 62 -1.30 -4.34 -8.21
C LEU A 62 -0.26 -3.33 -8.73
N PRO A 63 0.77 -3.75 -9.49
CA PRO A 63 1.82 -2.83 -9.93
C PRO A 63 1.29 -1.76 -10.91
N ILE A 64 0.17 -2.06 -11.58
CA ILE A 64 -0.49 -1.15 -12.53
C ILE A 64 -1.00 0.13 -11.86
N PHE A 65 -1.27 0.12 -10.55
CA PHE A 65 -1.74 1.31 -9.83
C PHE A 65 -0.67 2.39 -9.67
N ARG A 66 0.60 2.02 -9.81
CA ARG A 66 1.73 2.93 -9.59
C ARG A 66 1.60 4.22 -10.39
N ALA A 67 1.44 4.11 -11.70
CA ALA A 67 1.47 5.28 -12.60
C ALA A 67 0.35 6.27 -12.26
N GLU A 68 -0.87 5.77 -12.03
CA GLU A 68 -2.01 6.62 -11.69
C GLU A 68 -1.85 7.27 -10.31
N ILE A 69 -1.36 6.55 -9.30
CA ILE A 69 -1.11 7.13 -7.97
C ILE A 69 -0.01 8.20 -8.04
N GLU A 70 1.09 7.92 -8.73
CA GLU A 70 2.21 8.87 -8.89
C GLU A 70 1.78 10.12 -9.67
N ASP A 71 0.84 10.01 -10.62
CA ASP A 71 0.32 11.15 -11.37
C ASP A 71 -0.68 11.98 -10.55
N THR A 72 -1.66 11.31 -9.93
CA THR A 72 -2.85 11.96 -9.35
C THR A 72 -2.73 12.36 -7.88
N SER A 73 -1.68 11.91 -7.18
CA SER A 73 -1.53 12.14 -5.73
C SER A 73 -0.22 12.80 -5.34
N GLU A 74 -0.10 13.21 -4.07
CA GLU A 74 1.15 13.69 -3.48
C GLU A 74 2.18 12.56 -3.24
N TRP A 75 1.79 11.29 -3.40
CA TRP A 75 2.65 10.12 -3.24
C TRP A 75 3.43 9.85 -4.54
N LYS A 76 4.48 10.65 -4.77
CA LYS A 76 5.26 10.60 -6.02
C LYS A 76 6.30 9.48 -6.10
N GLU A 77 6.56 8.78 -4.99
CA GLU A 77 7.48 7.64 -4.96
C GLU A 77 6.70 6.39 -4.55
N VAL A 78 6.16 5.68 -5.54
CA VAL A 78 5.39 4.46 -5.30
C VAL A 78 6.28 3.23 -5.56
N ILE A 79 6.48 2.46 -4.50
CA ILE A 79 7.31 1.26 -4.49
C ILE A 79 6.40 0.04 -4.59
N ILE A 80 6.75 -0.89 -5.47
CA ILE A 80 6.05 -2.16 -5.58
C ILE A 80 6.59 -3.11 -4.51
N GLY A 81 5.73 -3.47 -3.56
CA GLY A 81 6.04 -4.45 -2.54
C GLY A 81 5.95 -5.89 -3.07
N PRO A 82 6.13 -6.89 -2.20
CA PRO A 82 5.98 -8.29 -2.57
C PRO A 82 4.53 -8.68 -2.85
N GLU A 83 4.34 -9.77 -3.58
CA GLU A 83 3.03 -10.38 -3.84
C GLU A 83 2.52 -11.16 -2.61
N ASN A 84 3.42 -11.76 -1.83
CA ASN A 84 3.07 -12.49 -0.62
C ASN A 84 3.47 -11.72 0.63
N ALA A 85 2.54 -11.65 1.58
CA ALA A 85 2.76 -10.94 2.83
C ALA A 85 3.93 -11.50 3.67
N ARG A 86 4.22 -12.81 3.54
CA ARG A 86 5.36 -13.49 4.19
C ARG A 86 6.73 -12.87 3.84
N GLU A 87 6.83 -12.17 2.72
CA GLU A 87 8.07 -11.59 2.20
C GLU A 87 8.28 -10.14 2.68
N ILE A 88 7.26 -9.52 3.28
CA ILE A 88 7.31 -8.15 3.83
C ILE A 88 8.49 -7.94 4.79
N PRO A 89 8.83 -8.85 5.72
CA PRO A 89 9.93 -8.61 6.66
C PRO A 89 11.28 -8.40 5.95
N ALA A 90 11.58 -9.27 4.97
CA ALA A 90 12.81 -9.17 4.19
C ALA A 90 12.81 -7.92 3.31
N PHE A 91 11.67 -7.62 2.67
CA PHE A 91 11.51 -6.43 1.82
C PHE A 91 11.76 -5.13 2.60
N LEU A 92 11.11 -4.95 3.76
CA LEU A 92 11.25 -3.74 4.57
C LEU A 92 12.65 -3.55 5.13
N THR A 93 13.39 -4.63 5.38
CA THR A 93 14.77 -4.55 5.89
C THR A 93 15.77 -4.18 4.80
N SER A 94 15.50 -4.53 3.54
CA SER A 94 16.45 -4.34 2.43
C SER A 94 16.20 -3.09 1.60
N SER A 95 14.97 -2.59 1.56
CA SER A 95 14.51 -1.60 0.56
C SER A 95 13.96 -0.30 1.15
N TRP A 96 14.03 -0.12 2.48
CA TRP A 96 13.50 1.06 3.18
C TRP A 96 14.58 1.86 3.91
#